data_AF-A0A5C6N7M6-F1
#
_entry.id   AF-A0A5C6N7M6-F1
#
_cell.length_a   1.000
_cell.length_b   1.000
_cell.length_c   1.000
_cell.angle_alpha   90.00
_cell.angle_beta   90.00
_cell.angle_gamma   90.00
#
_symmetry.space_group_name_H-M   'P 1'
#
loop_
_entity.id
_entity.type
_entity.pdbx_description
1 polymer ?
#
loop_
_entity_poly.entity_id
_entity_poly.type
_entity_poly.pdbx_seq_one_letter_code
_entity_poly.pdbx_strand_id
1 'polypeptide(L)'
;MHGMYHQQIEEVADIEKTYQWLTKAGLKDSTEALIMAAQEQALSTRAIEARVYHTRPDPRCRLCGDVPDVQHITAGCKMLAGKAYMERHNQVAGIVYRNICTKYGWEVPGSRWETPPKVVENKQAKILWDFQIQTDKMVVANQPDRVVVDKHRKTVVVIDVAIPSDSNIRKKEHEKLEKYQGLKEEMERMWGIKATVVPVVIGTLGAVTPNLSRWFQQIPGTTSEISVQKTAVVGTAKILRRTLRLPGLW
;
A
#
# COMPACT_ATOMS: atom_id res chain seq x y z
N MET A 1 -15.50 -20.11 -6.00
CA MET A 1 -15.95 -20.76 -4.75
C MET A 1 -16.36 -19.64 -3.81
N HIS A 2 -17.67 -19.52 -3.56
CA HIS A 2 -18.24 -18.45 -2.75
C HIS A 2 -17.70 -18.51 -1.31
N GLY A 3 -17.35 -17.36 -0.73
CA GLY A 3 -16.98 -17.25 0.69
C GLY A 3 -15.54 -17.62 1.06
N MET A 4 -14.72 -18.12 0.11
CA MET A 4 -13.30 -18.38 0.39
C MET A 4 -12.53 -17.12 0.77
N TYR A 5 -12.85 -16.00 0.13
CA TYR A 5 -12.20 -14.73 0.46
C TYR A 5 -12.50 -14.31 1.90
N HIS A 6 -13.76 -14.41 2.31
CA HIS A 6 -14.17 -14.07 3.67
C HIS A 6 -13.39 -14.90 4.70
N GLN A 7 -13.36 -16.22 4.53
CA GLN A 7 -12.62 -17.14 5.42
C GLN A 7 -11.12 -16.80 5.50
N GLN A 8 -10.48 -16.52 4.36
CA GLN A 8 -9.06 -16.15 4.34
C GLN A 8 -8.77 -14.83 5.05
N ILE A 9 -9.68 -13.86 4.95
CA ILE A 9 -9.48 -12.53 5.49
C ILE A 9 -9.79 -12.46 6.99
N GLU A 10 -10.70 -13.29 7.51
CA GLU A 10 -10.96 -13.44 8.94
C GLU A 10 -9.70 -13.81 9.74
N GLU A 11 -8.77 -14.57 9.15
CA GLU A 11 -7.53 -14.98 9.82
C GLU A 11 -6.47 -13.87 9.92
N VAL A 12 -6.55 -12.86 9.04
CA VAL A 12 -5.47 -11.88 8.85
C VAL A 12 -5.85 -10.43 9.05
N ALA A 13 -7.13 -10.10 8.94
CA ALA A 13 -7.60 -8.72 8.89
C ALA A 13 -8.56 -8.37 10.01
N ASP A 14 -8.69 -7.07 10.27
CA ASP A 14 -9.82 -6.53 11.01
C ASP A 14 -11.00 -6.46 10.03
N ILE A 15 -12.01 -7.31 10.22
CA ILE A 15 -13.16 -7.43 9.30
C ILE A 15 -13.94 -6.13 9.23
N GLU A 16 -14.23 -5.51 10.37
CA GLU A 16 -15.01 -4.28 10.40
C GLU A 16 -14.27 -3.19 9.61
N LYS A 17 -12.98 -2.98 9.88
CA LYS A 17 -12.16 -1.98 9.17
C LYS A 17 -11.95 -2.32 7.70
N THR A 18 -11.80 -3.59 7.36
CA THR A 18 -11.58 -4.06 5.98
C THR A 18 -12.71 -3.68 5.05
N TYR A 19 -13.96 -3.65 5.52
CA TYR A 19 -15.11 -3.29 4.68
C TYR A 19 -15.55 -1.82 4.82
N GLN A 20 -14.83 -0.99 5.59
CA GLN A 20 -15.19 0.43 5.74
C GLN A 20 -15.13 1.22 4.43
N TRP A 21 -14.33 0.78 3.45
CA TRP A 21 -14.31 1.44 2.15
C TRP A 21 -15.64 1.34 1.40
N LEU A 22 -16.47 0.32 1.67
CA LEU A 22 -17.80 0.19 1.07
C LEU A 22 -18.77 1.24 1.61
N THR A 23 -18.68 1.58 2.90
CA THR A 23 -19.67 2.44 3.56
C THR A 23 -19.21 3.88 3.77
N LYS A 24 -17.89 4.11 3.85
CA LYS A 24 -17.33 5.40 4.27
C LYS A 24 -16.47 6.08 3.20
N ALA A 25 -15.98 5.36 2.19
CA ALA A 25 -15.07 5.95 1.21
C ALA A 25 -15.79 6.78 0.13
N GLY A 26 -17.10 6.58 -0.08
CA GLY A 26 -17.86 7.24 -1.15
C GLY A 26 -17.26 6.91 -2.52
N LEU A 27 -17.16 5.61 -2.83
CA LEU A 27 -16.77 5.15 -4.16
C LEU A 27 -18.00 5.18 -5.08
N LYS A 28 -17.75 5.08 -6.40
CA LYS A 28 -18.83 4.83 -7.34
C LYS A 28 -19.28 3.38 -7.19
N ASP A 29 -20.58 3.09 -7.27
CA ASP A 29 -21.16 1.75 -7.18
C ASP A 29 -20.45 0.74 -8.09
N SER A 30 -20.09 1.18 -9.30
CA SER A 30 -19.34 0.35 -10.26
C SER A 30 -17.91 -0.01 -9.83
N THR A 31 -17.28 0.80 -9.00
CA THR A 31 -15.98 0.50 -8.39
C THR A 31 -16.16 -0.49 -7.25
N GLU A 32 -17.22 -0.31 -6.45
CA GLU A 32 -17.53 -1.22 -5.34
C GLU A 32 -17.86 -2.61 -5.84
N ALA A 33 -18.77 -2.72 -6.81
CA ALA A 33 -19.14 -3.98 -7.45
C ALA A 33 -17.92 -4.68 -8.09
N LEU A 34 -17.03 -3.93 -8.74
CA LEU A 34 -15.81 -4.49 -9.33
C LEU A 34 -14.88 -5.09 -8.28
N ILE A 35 -14.72 -4.43 -7.14
CA ILE A 35 -13.82 -4.88 -6.08
C ILE A 35 -14.43 -6.05 -5.31
N MET A 36 -15.74 -6.04 -5.05
CA MET A 36 -16.43 -7.19 -4.49
C MET A 36 -16.35 -8.42 -5.41
N ALA A 37 -16.53 -8.24 -6.72
CA ALA A 37 -16.35 -9.33 -7.69
C ALA A 37 -14.90 -9.83 -7.74
N ALA A 38 -13.92 -8.94 -7.54
CA ALA A 38 -12.51 -9.33 -7.39
C ALA A 38 -12.28 -10.16 -6.12
N GLN A 39 -12.87 -9.76 -4.98
CA GLN A 39 -12.79 -10.48 -3.72
C GLN A 39 -13.34 -11.91 -3.88
N GLU A 40 -14.53 -12.07 -4.47
CA GLU A 40 -15.16 -13.37 -4.69
C GLU A 40 -14.56 -14.20 -5.86
N GLN A 41 -13.46 -13.74 -6.46
CA GLN A 41 -12.86 -14.38 -7.65
C GLN A 41 -13.87 -14.56 -8.80
N ALA A 42 -14.81 -13.64 -8.94
CA ALA A 42 -15.91 -13.68 -9.92
C ALA A 42 -15.61 -12.89 -11.20
N LEU A 43 -14.43 -12.28 -11.31
CA LEU A 43 -14.02 -11.57 -12.53
C LEU A 43 -13.62 -12.56 -13.63
N SER A 44 -14.05 -12.32 -14.86
CA SER A 44 -13.66 -13.14 -16.02
C SER A 44 -12.17 -12.99 -16.35
N THR A 45 -11.34 -13.77 -15.66
CA THR A 45 -9.93 -13.92 -15.99
C THR A 45 -9.76 -15.05 -17.00
N ARG A 46 -8.60 -15.11 -17.68
CA ARG A 46 -8.32 -16.24 -18.60
C ARG A 46 -8.31 -17.60 -17.90
N ALA A 47 -7.98 -17.62 -16.60
CA ALA A 47 -8.04 -18.84 -15.81
C ALA A 47 -9.50 -19.32 -15.64
N ILE A 48 -10.43 -18.40 -15.41
CA ILE A 48 -11.86 -18.70 -15.28
C ILE A 48 -12.46 -19.06 -16.64
N GLU A 49 -12.14 -18.32 -17.70
CA GLU A 49 -12.56 -18.63 -19.07
C GLU A 49 -12.14 -20.05 -19.49
N ALA A 50 -10.93 -20.47 -19.10
CA ALA A 50 -10.42 -21.79 -19.45
C ALA A 50 -10.95 -22.92 -18.54
N ARG A 51 -10.97 -22.70 -17.22
CA ARG A 51 -11.28 -23.77 -16.24
C ARG A 51 -12.76 -23.91 -15.92
N VAL A 52 -13.52 -22.83 -16.00
CA VAL A 52 -14.94 -22.79 -15.60
C VAL A 52 -15.84 -22.72 -16.82
N TYR A 53 -15.59 -21.77 -17.73
CA TYR A 53 -16.45 -21.58 -18.90
C TYR A 53 -16.07 -22.48 -20.07
N HIS A 54 -14.86 -23.06 -20.07
CA HIS A 54 -14.32 -23.85 -21.17
C HIS A 54 -14.35 -23.12 -22.55
N THR A 55 -14.31 -21.79 -22.53
CA THR A 55 -14.36 -20.93 -23.73
C THR A 55 -12.99 -20.51 -24.24
N ARG A 56 -11.93 -20.78 -23.48
CA ARG A 56 -10.55 -20.48 -23.86
C ARG A 56 -9.62 -21.67 -23.62
N PRO A 57 -8.77 -22.05 -24.58
CA PRO A 57 -7.80 -23.13 -24.38
C PRO A 57 -6.58 -22.71 -23.54
N ASP A 58 -6.05 -21.50 -23.71
CA ASP A 58 -4.88 -21.02 -22.96
C ASP A 58 -5.29 -20.28 -21.66
N PRO A 59 -5.07 -20.87 -20.47
CA PRO A 59 -5.44 -20.26 -19.20
C PRO A 59 -4.48 -19.14 -18.77
N ARG A 60 -3.37 -18.90 -19.46
CA ARG A 60 -2.26 -18.07 -18.98
C ARG A 60 -2.51 -16.57 -19.10
N CYS A 61 -1.85 -15.83 -18.21
CA CYS A 61 -1.88 -14.38 -18.12
C CYS A 61 -1.49 -13.74 -19.44
N ARG A 62 -2.34 -12.80 -19.90
CA ARG A 62 -2.13 -12.07 -21.16
C ARG A 62 -0.89 -11.18 -21.16
N LEU A 63 -0.35 -10.87 -19.97
CA LEU A 63 0.80 -9.98 -19.83
C LEU A 63 2.10 -10.76 -19.65
N CYS A 64 2.11 -11.77 -18.76
CA CYS A 64 3.36 -12.41 -18.33
C CYS A 64 3.44 -13.93 -18.54
N GLY A 65 2.35 -14.58 -18.94
CA GLY A 65 2.30 -16.03 -19.15
C GLY A 65 2.07 -16.90 -17.90
N ASP A 66 1.97 -16.33 -16.69
CA ASP A 66 1.70 -17.09 -15.45
C ASP A 66 0.20 -17.37 -15.26
N VAL A 67 -0.23 -17.97 -14.14
CA VAL A 67 -1.64 -18.21 -13.82
C VAL A 67 -2.34 -16.87 -13.49
N PRO A 68 -3.35 -16.42 -14.26
CA PRO A 68 -4.01 -15.13 -14.07
C PRO A 68 -5.25 -15.26 -13.19
N ASP A 69 -5.07 -15.61 -11.93
CA ASP A 69 -6.13 -15.33 -10.95
C ASP A 69 -6.18 -13.82 -10.61
N VAL A 70 -7.16 -13.42 -9.81
CA VAL A 70 -7.30 -11.99 -9.45
C VAL A 70 -6.09 -11.52 -8.64
N GLN A 71 -5.56 -12.33 -7.73
CA GLN A 71 -4.41 -11.96 -6.89
C GLN A 71 -3.15 -11.73 -7.73
N HIS A 72 -2.94 -12.55 -8.76
CA HIS A 72 -1.90 -12.37 -9.75
C HIS A 72 -2.04 -11.02 -10.44
N ILE A 73 -3.23 -10.65 -10.92
CA ILE A 73 -3.44 -9.36 -11.60
C ILE A 73 -3.25 -8.19 -10.64
N THR A 74 -3.73 -8.29 -9.40
CA THR A 74 -3.70 -7.16 -8.46
C THR A 74 -2.35 -6.99 -7.76
N ALA A 75 -1.57 -8.05 -7.55
CA ALA A 75 -0.33 -8.00 -6.77
C ALA A 75 0.84 -8.85 -7.31
N GLY A 76 0.60 -9.84 -8.17
CA GLY A 76 1.62 -10.84 -8.56
C GLY A 76 2.23 -10.69 -9.96
N CYS A 77 1.66 -9.88 -10.84
CA CYS A 77 2.08 -9.84 -12.24
C CYS A 77 3.35 -8.98 -12.41
N LYS A 78 4.47 -9.62 -12.77
CA LYS A 78 5.76 -8.94 -13.01
C LYS A 78 5.69 -7.80 -14.01
N MET A 79 4.80 -7.89 -15.00
CA MET A 79 4.63 -6.85 -16.03
C MET A 79 3.90 -5.60 -15.53
N LEU A 80 3.20 -5.69 -14.39
CA LEU A 80 2.49 -4.57 -13.76
C LEU A 80 3.31 -3.89 -12.66
N ALA A 81 4.35 -4.57 -12.15
CA ALA A 81 5.15 -4.13 -11.01
C ALA A 81 5.80 -2.74 -11.21
N GLY A 82 6.57 -2.57 -12.28
CA GLY A 82 7.35 -1.35 -12.50
C GLY A 82 6.55 -0.08 -12.84
N LYS A 83 5.24 -0.21 -13.11
CA LYS A 83 4.39 0.94 -13.49
C LYS A 83 3.10 1.00 -12.70
N ALA A 84 2.20 0.03 -12.88
CA ALA A 84 0.86 0.11 -12.32
C ALA A 84 0.83 -0.10 -10.79
N TYR A 85 1.62 -1.05 -10.28
CA TYR A 85 1.76 -1.26 -8.84
C TYR A 85 2.50 -0.10 -8.18
N MET A 86 3.58 0.39 -8.81
CA MET A 86 4.31 1.58 -8.36
C MET A 86 3.42 2.83 -8.32
N GLU A 87 2.56 3.04 -9.32
CA GLU A 87 1.60 4.15 -9.33
C GLU A 87 0.63 4.07 -8.14
N ARG A 88 0.03 2.90 -7.89
CA ARG A 88 -0.85 2.66 -6.73
C ARG A 88 -0.11 2.90 -5.41
N HIS A 89 1.14 2.45 -5.32
CA HIS A 89 2.01 2.66 -4.17
C HIS A 89 2.24 4.14 -3.88
N ASN A 90 2.67 4.89 -4.90
CA ASN A 90 2.99 6.30 -4.75
C ASN A 90 1.76 7.14 -4.39
N GLN A 91 0.56 6.75 -4.86
CA GLN A 91 -0.67 7.41 -4.46
C GLN A 91 -0.97 7.26 -2.97
N VAL A 92 -0.76 6.07 -2.39
CA VAL A 92 -0.91 5.82 -0.94
C VAL A 92 0.17 6.58 -0.16
N ALA A 93 1.44 6.44 -0.55
CA ALA A 93 2.55 7.15 0.07
C ALA A 93 2.40 8.69 0.01
N GLY A 94 1.76 9.20 -1.04
CA GLY A 94 1.42 10.61 -1.21
C GLY A 94 0.32 11.11 -0.28
N ILE A 95 -0.59 10.26 0.21
CA ILE A 95 -1.53 10.67 1.27
C ILE A 95 -0.79 10.89 2.58
N VAL A 96 0.02 9.90 2.97
CA VAL A 96 0.83 9.97 4.20
C VAL A 96 1.72 11.21 4.18
N TYR A 97 2.37 11.49 3.05
CA TYR A 97 3.18 12.69 2.87
C TYR A 97 2.44 13.99 3.11
N ARG A 98 1.30 14.17 2.45
CA ARG A 98 0.53 15.42 2.54
C ARG A 98 0.09 15.67 3.98
N ASN A 99 -0.26 14.63 4.73
CA ASN A 99 -0.61 14.76 6.15
C ASN A 99 0.57 15.19 7.02
N ILE A 100 1.78 14.68 6.74
CA ILE A 100 3.01 15.10 7.41
C ILE A 100 3.35 16.56 7.03
N CYS A 101 3.20 16.93 5.74
CA CYS A 101 3.39 18.31 5.28
C CYS A 101 2.48 19.29 6.03
N THR A 102 1.18 18.99 6.10
CA THR A 102 0.21 19.78 6.85
C THR A 102 0.59 19.88 8.33
N LYS A 103 1.06 18.80 8.96
CA LYS A 103 1.46 18.80 10.37
C LYS A 103 2.57 19.80 10.69
N TYR A 104 3.54 19.94 9.79
CA TYR A 104 4.73 20.77 9.98
C TYR A 104 4.68 22.10 9.19
N GLY A 105 3.53 22.44 8.60
CA GLY A 105 3.31 23.70 7.91
C GLY A 105 4.07 23.85 6.58
N TRP A 106 4.38 22.74 5.90
CA TRP A 106 4.94 22.79 4.55
C TRP A 106 3.84 22.98 3.51
N GLU A 107 4.18 23.66 2.41
CA GLU A 107 3.32 23.69 1.23
C GLU A 107 3.08 22.27 0.73
N VAL A 108 1.80 21.93 0.61
CA VAL A 108 1.36 20.64 0.11
C VAL A 108 1.36 20.72 -1.42
N PRO A 109 2.03 19.79 -2.14
CA PRO A 109 1.99 19.77 -3.59
C PRO A 109 0.56 19.82 -4.11
N GLY A 110 0.26 20.77 -5.00
CA GLY A 110 -1.09 20.98 -5.53
C GLY A 110 -1.52 19.81 -6.44
N SER A 111 -0.56 19.22 -7.14
CA SER A 111 -0.76 18.05 -7.99
C SER A 111 -0.34 16.75 -7.31
N ARG A 112 -1.11 15.68 -7.54
CA ARG A 112 -0.75 14.30 -7.15
C ARG A 112 0.48 13.75 -7.91
N TRP A 113 0.94 14.46 -8.94
CA TRP A 113 2.03 14.07 -9.83
C TRP A 113 3.34 14.81 -9.57
N GLU A 114 3.32 15.82 -8.70
CA GLU A 114 4.54 16.52 -8.31
C GLU A 114 5.42 15.62 -7.45
N THR A 115 6.65 15.37 -7.93
CA THR A 115 7.65 14.62 -7.17
C THR A 115 8.18 15.52 -6.05
N PRO A 116 8.00 15.14 -4.77
CA PRO A 116 8.54 15.95 -3.68
C PRO A 116 10.08 15.95 -3.72
N PRO A 117 10.74 17.02 -3.23
CA PRO A 117 12.18 17.01 -3.06
C PRO A 117 12.62 15.82 -2.20
N LYS A 118 13.80 15.24 -2.51
CA LYS A 118 14.36 14.11 -1.74
C LYS A 118 14.58 14.45 -0.27
N VAL A 119 14.88 15.71 0.02
CA VAL A 119 15.07 16.23 1.38
C VAL A 119 14.30 17.54 1.51
N VAL A 120 13.46 17.62 2.53
CA VAL A 120 12.77 18.86 2.93
C VAL A 120 13.04 19.08 4.41
N GLU A 121 13.41 20.30 4.79
CA GLU A 121 13.82 20.61 6.15
C GLU A 121 13.34 22.00 6.55
N ASN A 122 12.81 22.13 7.76
CA ASN A 122 12.51 23.41 8.40
C ASN A 122 13.07 23.40 9.84
N LYS A 123 12.72 24.39 10.66
CA LYS A 123 13.17 24.46 12.06
C LYS A 123 12.64 23.33 12.94
N GLN A 124 11.47 22.77 12.61
CA GLN A 124 10.76 21.77 13.42
C GLN A 124 11.07 20.33 13.01
N ALA A 125 11.22 20.06 11.71
CA ALA A 125 11.33 18.71 11.20
C ALA A 125 12.14 18.61 9.90
N LYS A 126 12.53 17.38 9.57
CA LYS A 126 13.20 17.00 8.31
C LYS A 126 12.53 15.76 7.74
N ILE A 127 12.18 15.78 6.47
CA ILE A 127 11.64 14.64 5.72
C ILE A 127 12.70 14.20 4.71
N LEU A 128 13.00 12.91 4.70
CA LEU A 128 13.81 12.25 3.68
C LEU A 128 12.90 11.32 2.88
N TRP A 129 12.92 11.45 1.55
CA TRP A 129 12.12 10.65 0.62
C TRP A 129 13.05 9.82 -0.25
N ASP A 130 12.85 8.49 -0.22
CA ASP A 130 13.64 7.53 -1.00
C ASP A 130 15.16 7.82 -0.93
N PHE A 131 15.61 8.10 0.29
CA PHE A 131 16.96 8.54 0.59
C PHE A 131 17.72 7.43 1.30
N GLN A 132 18.87 7.06 0.74
CA GLN A 132 19.75 6.05 1.34
C GLN A 132 20.44 6.62 2.58
N ILE A 133 20.10 6.10 3.75
CA ILE A 133 20.70 6.48 5.02
C ILE A 133 22.09 5.85 5.12
N GLN A 134 23.10 6.68 5.32
CA GLN A 134 24.45 6.21 5.60
C GLN A 134 24.54 5.83 7.08
N THR A 135 25.05 4.63 7.36
CA THR A 135 25.18 4.07 8.71
C THR A 135 26.62 3.65 8.97
N ASP A 136 27.12 3.76 10.21
CA ASP A 136 28.52 3.38 10.48
C ASP A 136 28.71 1.85 10.37
N LYS A 137 27.71 1.07 10.78
CA LYS A 137 27.65 -0.36 10.48
C LYS A 137 26.87 -0.60 9.21
N MET A 138 27.26 -1.62 8.44
CA MET A 138 26.56 -1.99 7.22
C MET A 138 25.14 -2.49 7.55
N VAL A 139 24.12 -1.79 7.05
CA VAL A 139 22.71 -2.21 7.11
C VAL A 139 22.23 -2.43 5.68
N VAL A 140 21.73 -3.64 5.39
CA VAL A 140 21.27 -4.01 4.04
C VAL A 140 20.07 -3.17 3.60
N ALA A 141 19.13 -2.93 4.52
CA ALA A 141 17.92 -2.15 4.27
C ALA A 141 18.06 -0.74 4.85
N ASN A 142 18.73 0.15 4.11
CA ASN A 142 19.01 1.53 4.54
C ASN A 142 18.26 2.60 3.72
N GLN A 143 17.38 2.20 2.81
CA GLN A 143 16.55 3.09 1.99
C GLN A 143 15.06 2.76 2.22
N PRO A 144 14.41 3.39 3.21
CA PRO A 144 12.96 3.36 3.37
C PRO A 144 12.26 4.34 2.42
N ASP A 145 10.96 4.17 2.21
CA ASP A 145 10.17 5.13 1.41
C ASP A 145 10.25 6.54 1.99
N ARG A 146 10.12 6.66 3.33
CA ARG A 146 10.18 7.94 4.04
C ARG A 146 10.88 7.82 5.38
N VAL A 147 11.61 8.88 5.74
CA VAL A 147 12.06 9.13 7.12
C VAL A 147 11.59 10.51 7.54
N VAL A 148 10.98 10.60 8.72
CA VAL A 148 10.56 11.89 9.31
C VAL A 148 11.29 12.09 10.63
N VAL A 149 12.14 13.09 10.69
CA VAL A 149 12.85 13.51 11.90
C VAL A 149 12.10 14.70 12.52
N ASP A 150 11.60 14.52 13.73
CA ASP A 150 11.05 15.60 14.55
C ASP A 150 12.15 16.14 15.47
N LYS A 151 12.62 17.37 15.19
CA LYS A 151 13.75 17.98 15.88
C LYS A 151 13.40 18.39 17.31
N HIS A 152 12.13 18.73 17.56
CA HIS A 152 11.67 19.19 18.87
C HIS A 152 11.45 18.01 19.81
N ARG A 153 10.76 16.96 19.32
CA ARG A 153 10.48 15.75 20.09
C ARG A 153 11.66 14.81 20.18
N LYS A 154 12.72 15.04 19.38
CA LYS A 154 13.89 14.16 19.27
C LYS A 154 13.47 12.72 18.96
N THR A 155 12.66 12.58 17.91
CA THR A 155 12.17 11.28 17.43
C THR A 155 12.35 11.18 15.93
N VAL A 156 12.55 9.96 15.45
CA VAL A 156 12.54 9.65 14.03
C VAL A 156 11.57 8.51 13.71
N VAL A 157 10.83 8.67 12.62
CA VAL A 157 9.88 7.69 12.13
C VAL A 157 10.31 7.23 10.75
N VAL A 158 10.60 5.94 10.62
CA VAL A 158 10.87 5.23 9.37
C VAL A 158 9.56 4.66 8.86
N ILE A 159 9.10 5.11 7.70
CA ILE A 159 7.80 4.74 7.14
C ILE A 159 8.04 3.99 5.84
N ASP A 160 7.39 2.84 5.70
CA ASP A 160 7.53 1.99 4.52
C ASP A 160 6.14 1.45 4.10
N VAL A 161 5.75 1.70 2.86
CA VAL A 161 4.40 1.43 2.32
C VAL A 161 4.40 0.12 1.54
N ALA A 162 3.37 -0.71 1.69
CA ALA A 162 3.13 -1.83 0.78
C ALA A 162 1.65 -2.06 0.53
N ILE A 163 1.37 -2.54 -0.68
CA ILE A 163 0.03 -2.89 -1.12
C ILE A 163 0.04 -4.34 -1.60
N PRO A 164 0.18 -5.33 -0.69
CA PRO A 164 0.22 -6.76 -1.02
C PRO A 164 -1.19 -7.29 -1.35
N SER A 165 -1.26 -8.56 -1.78
CA SER A 165 -2.54 -9.27 -1.75
C SER A 165 -3.11 -9.29 -0.32
N ASP A 166 -4.42 -9.31 -0.23
CA ASP A 166 -5.15 -9.14 1.03
C ASP A 166 -4.84 -10.27 2.03
N SER A 167 -4.65 -11.50 1.54
CA SER A 167 -4.18 -12.65 2.34
C SER A 167 -2.78 -12.48 2.94
N ASN A 168 -1.96 -11.58 2.40
CA ASN A 168 -0.55 -11.41 2.77
C ASN A 168 -0.29 -10.18 3.65
N ILE A 169 -1.32 -9.44 4.07
CA ILE A 169 -1.13 -8.17 4.81
C ILE A 169 -0.34 -8.34 6.10
N ARG A 170 -0.63 -9.38 6.91
CA ARG A 170 0.09 -9.64 8.18
C ARG A 170 1.54 -10.03 7.95
N LYS A 171 1.77 -10.92 6.99
CA LYS A 171 3.13 -11.33 6.58
C LYS A 171 3.92 -10.10 6.14
N LYS A 172 3.33 -9.24 5.32
CA LYS A 172 4.00 -8.06 4.79
C LYS A 172 4.28 -6.99 5.84
N GLU A 173 3.38 -6.83 6.81
CA GLU A 173 3.59 -5.98 7.98
C GLU A 173 4.82 -6.45 8.78
N HIS A 174 4.90 -7.74 9.08
CA HIS A 174 6.02 -8.32 9.83
C HIS A 174 7.35 -8.21 9.07
N GLU A 175 7.37 -8.57 7.77
CA GLU A 175 8.56 -8.45 6.91
C GLU A 175 9.15 -7.03 6.94
N LYS A 176 8.31 -5.99 6.94
CA LYS A 176 8.79 -4.59 6.98
C LYS A 176 9.37 -4.20 8.33
N LEU A 177 8.75 -4.65 9.41
CA LEU A 177 9.26 -4.40 10.77
C LEU A 177 10.65 -5.02 10.94
N GLU A 178 10.81 -6.28 10.53
CA GLU A 178 12.10 -6.98 10.59
C GLU A 178 13.13 -6.33 9.67
N LYS A 179 12.74 -6.01 8.42
CA LYS A 179 13.61 -5.40 7.41
C LYS A 179 14.32 -4.14 7.92
N TYR A 180 13.60 -3.26 8.63
CA TYR A 180 14.15 -1.97 9.08
C TYR A 180 14.60 -1.96 10.54
N GLN A 181 14.62 -3.11 11.23
CA GLN A 181 15.06 -3.18 12.62
C GLN A 181 16.53 -2.74 12.78
N GLY A 182 17.43 -3.20 11.90
CA GLY A 182 18.84 -2.78 11.94
C GLY A 182 19.03 -1.29 11.65
N LEU A 183 18.24 -0.72 10.73
CA LEU A 183 18.28 0.72 10.45
C LEU A 183 17.80 1.53 11.65
N LYS A 184 16.73 1.09 12.31
CA LYS A 184 16.20 1.70 13.52
C LYS A 184 17.28 1.80 14.61
N GLU A 185 17.96 0.69 14.90
CA GLU A 185 19.02 0.62 15.92
C GLU A 185 20.20 1.55 15.58
N GLU A 186 20.64 1.57 14.33
CA GLU A 186 21.72 2.46 13.90
C GLU A 186 21.32 3.94 13.96
N MET A 187 20.08 4.29 13.64
CA MET A 187 19.59 5.66 13.78
C MET A 187 19.52 6.09 15.25
N GLU A 188 19.08 5.21 16.15
CA GLU A 188 19.08 5.47 17.60
C GLU A 188 20.50 5.71 18.12
N ARG A 189 21.46 4.89 17.68
CA ARG A 189 22.87 5.00 18.06
C ARG A 189 23.54 6.25 17.49
N MET A 190 23.41 6.49 16.19
CA MET A 190 24.12 7.57 15.49
C MET A 190 23.56 8.95 15.79
N TRP A 191 22.23 9.07 15.86
CA TRP A 191 21.57 10.36 16.01
C TRP A 191 21.16 10.66 17.46
N GLY A 192 21.25 9.68 18.35
CA GLY A 192 20.90 9.85 19.77
C GLY A 192 19.42 10.20 19.97
N ILE A 193 18.54 9.77 19.06
CA ILE A 193 17.10 10.05 19.09
C ILE A 193 16.31 8.76 18.96
N LYS A 194 15.12 8.69 19.56
CA LYS A 194 14.27 7.49 19.53
C LYS A 194 13.75 7.23 18.12
N ALA A 195 13.93 6.02 17.60
CA ALA A 195 13.47 5.64 16.27
C ALA A 195 12.25 4.71 16.33
N THR A 196 11.42 4.74 15.29
CA THR A 196 10.23 3.90 15.19
C THR A 196 10.00 3.50 13.73
N VAL A 197 9.78 2.21 13.48
CA VAL A 197 9.41 1.70 12.16
C VAL A 197 7.89 1.61 12.08
N VAL A 198 7.31 2.19 11.05
CA VAL A 198 5.88 2.22 10.80
C VAL A 198 5.57 1.59 9.43
N PRO A 199 5.12 0.33 9.39
CA PRO A 199 4.66 -0.29 8.16
C PRO A 199 3.27 0.23 7.79
N VAL A 200 3.12 0.83 6.61
CA VAL A 200 1.82 1.21 6.05
C VAL A 200 1.40 0.12 5.05
N VAL A 201 0.67 -0.88 5.55
CA VAL A 201 0.27 -2.06 4.76
C VAL A 201 -1.23 -2.10 4.54
N ILE A 202 -1.65 -2.15 3.28
CA ILE A 202 -3.05 -2.19 2.86
C ILE A 202 -3.22 -3.24 1.77
N GLY A 203 -4.17 -4.15 1.91
CA GLY A 203 -4.50 -5.14 0.88
C GLY A 203 -4.95 -4.47 -0.43
N THR A 204 -4.61 -5.09 -1.56
CA THR A 204 -5.06 -4.64 -2.87
C THR A 204 -6.57 -4.44 -3.00
N LEU A 205 -7.38 -5.23 -2.28
CA LEU A 205 -8.84 -5.23 -2.29
C LEU A 205 -9.43 -4.65 -1.00
N GLY A 206 -8.61 -3.93 -0.21
CA GLY A 206 -9.05 -3.15 0.93
C GLY A 206 -8.82 -3.80 2.30
N ALA A 207 -8.28 -5.01 2.39
CA ALA A 207 -8.00 -5.62 3.70
C ALA A 207 -6.96 -4.84 4.52
N VAL A 208 -7.18 -4.73 5.82
CA VAL A 208 -6.28 -4.03 6.74
C VAL A 208 -6.06 -4.82 8.02
N THR A 209 -4.86 -4.72 8.59
CA THR A 209 -4.56 -5.39 9.86
C THR A 209 -5.21 -4.63 11.02
N PRO A 210 -5.50 -5.30 12.15
CA PRO A 210 -5.96 -4.61 13.37
C PRO A 210 -5.01 -3.52 13.86
N ASN A 211 -3.72 -3.64 13.53
CA ASN A 211 -2.66 -2.73 13.96
C ASN A 211 -2.61 -1.42 13.15
N LEU A 212 -3.31 -1.30 12.02
CA LEU A 212 -3.19 -0.15 11.12
C LEU A 212 -3.40 1.19 11.84
N SER A 213 -4.41 1.27 12.71
CA SER A 213 -4.70 2.47 13.52
C SER A 213 -3.53 2.85 14.43
N ARG A 214 -2.94 1.86 15.09
CA ARG A 214 -1.78 2.04 15.97
C ARG A 214 -0.55 2.49 15.18
N TRP A 215 -0.37 2.01 13.96
CA TRP A 215 0.70 2.47 13.08
C TRP A 215 0.51 3.93 12.69
N PHE A 216 -0.70 4.32 12.30
CA PHE A 216 -0.98 5.70 11.89
C PHE A 216 -0.82 6.72 13.03
N GLN A 217 -1.08 6.33 14.27
CA GLN A 217 -0.82 7.17 15.46
C GLN A 217 0.68 7.48 15.68
N GLN A 218 1.58 6.68 15.11
CA GLN A 218 3.03 6.88 15.22
C GLN A 218 3.57 7.77 14.10
N ILE A 219 2.76 8.10 13.08
CA ILE A 219 3.13 9.02 12.01
C ILE A 219 2.75 10.45 12.41
N PRO A 220 3.64 11.44 12.25
CA PRO A 220 3.27 12.84 12.48
C PRO A 220 2.12 13.31 11.57
N GLY A 221 1.11 13.92 12.16
CA GLY A 221 -0.10 14.36 11.47
C GLY A 221 -1.26 13.39 11.67
N THR A 222 -2.33 13.58 10.91
CA THR A 222 -3.52 12.72 10.99
C THR A 222 -3.69 12.00 9.66
N THR A 223 -3.49 10.69 9.66
CA THR A 223 -3.73 9.85 8.48
C THR A 223 -5.03 9.08 8.63
N SER A 224 -5.95 9.31 7.71
CA SER A 224 -7.23 8.61 7.64
C SER A 224 -7.04 7.21 7.01
N GLU A 225 -7.40 6.17 7.76
CA GLU A 225 -7.47 4.78 7.28
C GLU A 225 -8.32 4.67 6.02
N ILE A 226 -9.51 5.26 6.05
CA ILE A 226 -10.44 5.27 4.92
C ILE A 226 -9.81 5.91 3.69
N SER A 227 -9.07 7.02 3.84
CA SER A 227 -8.46 7.71 2.70
C SER A 227 -7.36 6.88 2.04
N VAL A 228 -6.55 6.20 2.85
CA VAL A 228 -5.48 5.32 2.40
C VAL A 228 -6.06 4.05 1.75
N GLN A 229 -7.04 3.43 2.40
CA GLN A 229 -7.76 2.25 1.89
C GLN A 229 -8.47 2.56 0.57
N LYS A 230 -9.23 3.66 0.50
CA LYS A 230 -9.87 4.17 -0.72
C LYS A 230 -8.88 4.27 -1.87
N THR A 231 -7.69 4.82 -1.61
CA THR A 231 -6.68 5.05 -2.64
C THR A 231 -6.08 3.74 -3.16
N ALA A 232 -5.82 2.78 -2.26
CA ALA A 232 -5.39 1.44 -2.67
C ALA A 232 -6.44 0.76 -3.54
N VAL A 233 -7.71 0.77 -3.11
CA VAL A 233 -8.85 0.15 -3.81
C VAL A 233 -9.09 0.79 -5.19
N VAL A 234 -9.08 2.13 -5.27
CA VAL A 234 -9.21 2.85 -6.55
C VAL A 234 -8.04 2.53 -7.50
N GLY A 235 -6.82 2.46 -6.98
CA GLY A 235 -5.65 2.06 -7.76
C GLY A 235 -5.79 0.63 -8.31
N THR A 236 -6.31 -0.30 -7.50
CA THR A 236 -6.60 -1.67 -7.92
C THR A 236 -7.71 -1.74 -8.97
N ALA A 237 -8.80 -0.99 -8.80
CA ALA A 237 -9.87 -0.92 -9.78
C ALA A 237 -9.35 -0.42 -11.15
N LYS A 238 -8.45 0.56 -11.15
CA LYS A 238 -7.79 1.06 -12.37
C LYS A 238 -6.93 -0.03 -13.04
N ILE A 239 -6.21 -0.84 -12.27
CA ILE A 239 -5.44 -1.98 -12.78
C ILE A 239 -6.37 -3.03 -13.41
N LEU A 240 -7.45 -3.39 -12.71
CA LEU A 240 -8.39 -4.41 -13.17
C LEU A 240 -9.09 -4.00 -14.47
N ARG A 241 -9.62 -2.77 -14.55
CA ARG A 241 -10.28 -2.23 -15.76
C ARG A 241 -9.35 -2.27 -16.97
N ARG A 242 -8.11 -1.80 -16.80
CA ARG A 242 -7.09 -1.80 -17.88
C ARG A 242 -6.70 -3.21 -18.30
N THR A 243 -6.48 -4.10 -17.33
CA THR A 243 -5.94 -5.44 -17.61
C THR A 243 -7.00 -6.35 -18.22
N LEU A 244 -8.22 -6.35 -17.68
CA LEU A 244 -9.29 -7.23 -18.10
C LEU A 244 -10.04 -6.71 -19.34
N ARG A 245 -9.89 -5.42 -19.70
CA ARG A 245 -10.64 -4.76 -20.78
C ARG A 245 -12.16 -4.84 -20.58
N LEU A 246 -12.61 -4.61 -19.34
CA LEU A 246 -14.04 -4.66 -19.02
C LEU A 246 -14.76 -3.50 -19.73
N PRO A 247 -15.77 -3.76 -20.60
CA PRO A 247 -16.51 -2.71 -21.28
C PRO A 247 -17.39 -1.90 -20.29
N GLY A 248 -17.59 -0.60 -20.56
CA GLY A 248 -18.62 0.21 -19.91
C GLY A 248 -18.24 0.95 -18.61
N LEU A 249 -16.96 1.10 -18.24
CA LEU A 249 -16.54 1.75 -16.99
C LEU A 249 -15.41 2.79 -17.17
N TRP A 250 -15.59 3.66 -18.16
CA TRP A 250 -14.73 4.83 -18.42
C TRP A 250 -15.38 6.08 -17.81
#